data_AF-A0A2V8NXJ7-F1
#
_entry.id   AF-A0A2V8NXJ7-F1
#
_cell.length_a   1.000
_cell.length_b   1.000
_cell.length_c   1.000
_cell.angle_alpha   90.00
_cell.angle_beta   90.00
_cell.angle_gamma   90.00
#
_symmetry.space_group_name_H-M   'P 1'
#
loop_
_entity.id
_entity.type
_entity.pdbx_description
1 polymer ?
#
loop_
_entity_poly.entity_id
_entity_poly.type
_entity_poly.pdbx_seq_one_letter_code
_entity_poly.pdbx_strand_id
1 'polypeptide(L)'
;CLVMPTFFGPTNIPILEAWAFGCPVITSDIRGVREQAGDAALLADPRSPEMIAEAIREIWTDPGLCEALAQRGRVRLSGYTPAEFRRRLVEIVEEAKAYGTC
;
A
#
# COMPACT_ATOMS: atom_id res chain seq x y z
N CYS A 1 -1.89 7.01 12.75
CA CYS A 1 -2.59 6.14 11.77
C CYS A 1 -3.08 7.02 10.63
N LEU A 2 -2.81 6.65 9.38
CA LEU A 2 -3.46 7.23 8.20
C LEU A 2 -4.74 6.43 7.92
N VAL A 3 -5.84 7.12 7.67
CA VAL A 3 -7.10 6.52 7.20
C VAL A 3 -7.39 7.07 5.82
N MET A 4 -7.32 6.21 4.80
CA MET A 4 -7.55 6.60 3.41
C MET A 4 -8.59 5.68 2.76
N PRO A 5 -9.89 5.95 2.97
CA PRO A 5 -10.95 5.30 2.23
C PRO A 5 -10.99 5.88 0.81
N THR A 6 -10.80 5.06 -0.20
CA THR A 6 -10.79 5.44 -1.61
C THR A 6 -11.62 4.47 -2.44
N PHE A 7 -12.27 4.99 -3.48
CA PHE A 7 -12.97 4.19 -4.48
C PHE A 7 -12.08 3.81 -5.68
N PHE A 8 -10.84 4.31 -5.71
CA PHE A 8 -9.89 4.16 -6.80
C PHE A 8 -8.49 3.83 -6.26
N GLY A 9 -7.68 3.08 -7.01
CA GLY A 9 -6.33 2.70 -6.60
C GLY A 9 -5.72 1.64 -7.52
N PRO A 10 -4.43 1.25 -7.33
CA PRO A 10 -3.58 1.51 -6.16
C PRO A 10 -2.63 2.72 -6.26
N THR A 11 -2.85 3.63 -7.21
CA THR A 11 -1.85 4.63 -7.59
C THR A 11 -1.84 5.87 -6.68
N ASN A 12 -1.76 5.68 -5.37
CA ASN A 12 -1.78 6.74 -4.37
C ASN A 12 -0.59 6.65 -3.41
N ILE A 13 0.29 7.64 -3.54
CA ILE A 13 1.50 7.86 -2.72
C ILE A 13 1.24 7.89 -1.19
N PRO A 14 0.09 8.34 -0.66
CA PRO A 14 -0.08 8.48 0.80
C PRO A 14 0.09 7.19 1.60
N ILE A 15 -0.21 6.01 1.05
CA ILE A 15 0.07 4.72 1.73
C ILE A 15 1.58 4.55 1.94
N LEU A 16 2.36 4.80 0.89
CA LEU A 16 3.83 4.68 0.91
C LEU A 16 4.46 5.73 1.83
N GLU A 17 3.95 6.97 1.81
CA GLU A 17 4.40 8.04 2.71
C GLU A 17 4.12 7.69 4.18
N ALA A 18 2.91 7.21 4.48
CA ALA A 18 2.57 6.78 5.84
C ALA A 18 3.56 5.72 6.35
N TRP A 19 3.86 4.70 5.55
CA TRP A 19 4.85 3.70 5.90
C TRP A 19 6.27 4.29 6.08
N ALA A 20 6.66 5.26 5.26
CA ALA A 20 7.94 5.97 5.38
C ALA A 20 8.07 6.69 6.73
N PHE A 21 6.97 7.25 7.24
CA PHE A 21 6.89 7.88 8.56
C PHE A 21 6.62 6.90 9.71
N GLY A 22 6.59 5.58 9.44
CA GLY A 22 6.27 4.58 10.45
C GLY A 22 4.83 4.65 10.95
N CYS A 23 3.92 5.16 10.13
CA CYS A 23 2.50 5.29 10.43
C CYS A 23 1.73 4.09 9.87
N PRO A 24 0.89 3.39 10.67
CA PRO A 24 0.05 2.33 10.15
C PRO A 24 -1.06 2.91 9.26
N VAL A 25 -1.58 2.07 8.36
CA VAL A 25 -2.54 2.47 7.32
C VAL A 25 -3.83 1.66 7.46
N ILE A 26 -4.96 2.37 7.35
CA ILE A 26 -6.27 1.80 7.03
C ILE A 26 -6.64 2.29 5.63
N THR A 27 -6.99 1.36 4.73
CA THR A 27 -7.39 1.72 3.36
C THR A 27 -8.48 0.79 2.83
N SER A 28 -8.83 0.95 1.56
CA SER A 28 -10.00 0.33 0.96
C SER A 28 -9.77 -1.09 0.49
N ASP A 29 -10.74 -1.95 0.78
CA ASP A 29 -10.77 -3.33 0.32
C ASP A 29 -11.22 -3.44 -1.15
N ILE A 30 -10.41 -2.88 -2.06
CA ILE A 30 -10.65 -2.89 -3.51
C ILE A 30 -9.48 -3.53 -4.27
N ARG A 31 -9.75 -3.99 -5.49
CA ARG A 31 -8.73 -4.57 -6.38
C ARG A 31 -7.55 -3.59 -6.55
N GLY A 32 -6.33 -4.11 -6.65
CA GLY A 32 -5.12 -3.32 -6.75
C GLY A 32 -4.67 -2.77 -5.40
N VAL A 33 -5.55 -2.16 -4.59
CA VAL A 33 -5.21 -1.70 -3.23
C VAL A 33 -4.90 -2.89 -2.33
N ARG A 34 -5.68 -3.98 -2.39
CA ARG A 34 -5.34 -5.26 -1.73
C ARG A 34 -3.93 -5.73 -2.05
N GLU A 35 -3.57 -5.70 -3.34
CA GLU A 35 -2.27 -6.14 -3.83
C GLU A 35 -1.16 -5.19 -3.37
N GLN A 36 -1.40 -3.87 -3.36
CA GLN A 36 -0.45 -2.87 -2.88
C GLN A 36 -0.27 -2.89 -1.38
N ALA A 37 -1.34 -3.05 -0.61
CA ALA A 37 -1.32 -3.10 0.85
C ALA A 37 -0.71 -4.42 1.35
N GLY A 38 -1.02 -5.53 0.67
CA GLY A 38 -0.70 -6.86 1.13
C GLY A 38 -1.23 -7.05 2.55
N ASP A 39 -0.30 -7.29 3.46
CA ASP A 39 -0.54 -7.58 4.86
C ASP A 39 -0.16 -6.40 5.78
N ALA A 40 0.24 -5.26 5.20
CA ALA A 40 0.78 -4.09 5.89
C ALA A 40 -0.25 -2.98 6.18
N ALA A 41 -1.54 -3.25 5.96
CA ALA A 41 -2.64 -2.32 6.26
C ALA A 41 -3.90 -3.09 6.67
N LEU A 42 -4.79 -2.45 7.42
CA LEU A 42 -6.16 -2.93 7.57
C LEU A 42 -6.98 -2.48 6.35
N LEU A 43 -7.83 -3.38 5.86
CA LEU A 43 -8.69 -3.15 4.70
C LEU A 43 -10.14 -3.06 5.14
N ALA A 44 -10.83 -2.01 4.73
CA ALA A 44 -12.25 -1.79 5.01
C ALA A 44 -13.01 -1.48 3.71
N ASP A 45 -14.29 -1.85 3.62
CA ASP A 45 -15.13 -1.39 2.52
C ASP A 45 -15.26 0.15 2.61
N PRO A 46 -14.84 0.93 1.59
CA PRO A 46 -14.97 2.39 1.60
C PRO A 46 -16.41 2.90 1.74
N ARG A 47 -17.41 2.03 1.54
CA ARG A 47 -18.84 2.33 1.66
C ARG A 47 -19.41 2.04 3.05
N SER A 48 -18.64 1.40 3.93
CA SER A 48 -19.08 1.11 5.30
C SER A 48 -18.29 1.96 6.30
N PRO A 49 -18.87 3.08 6.77
CA PRO A 49 -18.33 3.84 7.88
C PRO A 49 -18.09 2.99 9.13
N GLU A 50 -18.91 1.95 9.35
CA GLU A 50 -18.82 1.05 10.49
C GLU A 50 -17.53 0.22 10.44
N MET A 51 -17.20 -0.37 9.29
CA MET A 51 -15.94 -1.10 9.11
C MET A 51 -14.72 -0.18 9.26
N ILE A 52 -14.81 1.06 8.75
CA ILE A 52 -13.74 2.05 8.90
C ILE A 52 -13.55 2.41 10.38
N ALA A 53 -14.64 2.68 11.10
CA ALA A 53 -14.60 3.00 12.52
C ALA A 53 -14.04 1.84 13.36
N GLU A 54 -14.41 0.60 13.03
CA GLU A 54 -13.90 -0.59 13.70
C GLU A 54 -12.38 -0.75 13.47
N ALA A 55 -11.90 -0.59 12.23
CA ALA A 55 -10.46 -0.63 11.95
C ALA A 55 -9.68 0.48 12.68
N ILE A 56 -10.25 1.69 12.78
CA ILE A 56 -9.66 2.79 13.58
C ILE A 56 -9.58 2.37 15.05
N ARG A 57 -10.65 1.79 15.58
CA ARG A 57 -10.73 1.33 16.97
C ARG A 57 -9.71 0.23 17.25
N GLU A 58 -9.57 -0.76 16.37
CA GLU A 58 -8.59 -1.83 16.50
C GLU A 58 -7.18 -1.26 16.66
N ILE A 59 -6.73 -0.39 15.76
CA ILE A 59 -5.40 0.25 15.82
C ILE A 59 -5.27 1.14 17.07
N TRP A 60 -6.33 1.82 17.48
CA TRP A 60 -6.32 2.70 18.66
C TRP A 60 -6.20 1.92 19.97
N THR A 61 -6.82 0.73 20.05
CA THR A 61 -6.88 -0.07 21.28
C THR A 61 -5.81 -1.15 21.39
N ASP A 62 -5.12 -1.48 20.28
CA ASP A 62 -4.04 -2.47 20.25
C ASP A 62 -2.72 -1.82 19.77
N PRO A 63 -1.86 -1.36 20.72
CA PRO A 63 -0.55 -0.82 20.39
C PRO A 63 0.37 -1.81 19.66
N GLY A 64 0.22 -3.11 19.92
CA GLY A 64 1.01 -4.16 19.28
C GLY A 64 0.65 -4.31 17.80
N LEU A 65 -0.65 -4.30 17.48
CA LEU A 65 -1.13 -4.26 16.10
C LEU A 65 -0.67 -2.98 15.37
N CYS A 66 -0.77 -1.82 16.03
CA CYS A 66 -0.33 -0.54 15.49
C CYS A 66 1.15 -0.58 15.07
N GLU A 67 2.03 -1.07 15.94
CA GLU A 67 3.46 -1.20 15.66
C GLU A 67 3.75 -2.26 14.60
N ALA A 68 3.07 -3.40 14.66
CA ALA A 68 3.23 -4.48 13.69
C ALA A 68 2.87 -4.02 12.26
N LEU A 69 1.76 -3.31 12.09
CA LEU A 69 1.35 -2.77 10.78
C LEU A 69 2.35 -1.73 10.26
N ALA A 70 2.83 -0.83 11.12
CA ALA A 70 3.87 0.13 10.75
C ALA A 70 5.17 -0.56 10.31
N GLN A 71 5.59 -1.63 11.01
CA GLN A 71 6.80 -2.37 10.68
C GLN A 71 6.65 -3.14 9.36
N ARG A 72 5.52 -3.83 9.14
CA ARG A 72 5.22 -4.50 7.87
C ARG A 72 5.18 -3.50 6.71
N GLY A 73 4.61 -2.32 6.95
CA GLY A 73 4.62 -1.21 6.01
C GLY A 73 6.03 -0.79 5.60
N ARG A 74 6.93 -0.59 6.57
CA ARG A 74 8.35 -0.29 6.30
C ARG A 74 9.04 -1.39 5.48
N VAL A 75 8.85 -2.65 5.86
CA VAL A 75 9.41 -3.80 5.12
C VAL A 75 8.90 -3.80 3.68
N ARG A 76 7.60 -3.58 3.49
CA ARG A 76 6.98 -3.54 2.17
C ARG A 76 7.47 -2.37 1.32
N LEU A 77 7.60 -1.18 1.93
CA LEU A 77 8.14 0.02 1.28
C LEU A 77 9.59 -0.18 0.80
N SER A 78 10.38 -1.04 1.46
CA SER A 78 11.78 -1.28 1.08
C SER A 78 11.97 -1.83 -0.33
N GLY A 79 10.94 -2.43 -0.94
CA GLY A 79 10.93 -2.87 -2.34
C GLY A 79 10.47 -1.80 -3.35
N TYR A 80 10.26 -0.56 -2.90
CA TYR A 80 9.92 0.59 -3.74
C TYR A 80 11.12 1.53 -3.87
N THR A 81 12.20 1.04 -4.50
CA THR A 81 13.41 1.85 -4.69
C THR A 81 13.50 2.44 -6.11
N PRO A 82 14.18 3.59 -6.29
CA PRO A 82 14.52 4.10 -7.61
C PRO A 82 15.35 3.12 -8.46
N ALA A 83 16.15 2.28 -7.81
CA ALA A 83 16.96 1.27 -8.47
C ALA A 83 16.09 0.15 -9.06
N GLU A 84 15.13 -0.38 -8.30
CA GLU A 84 14.18 -1.39 -8.79
C GLU A 84 13.27 -0.83 -9.87
N PHE A 85 12.76 0.40 -9.69
CA PHE A 85 11.98 1.08 -10.72
C PHE A 85 12.76 1.19 -12.04
N ARG A 86 14.01 1.67 -11.96
CA ARG A 86 14.89 1.79 -13.14
C ARG A 86 15.15 0.43 -13.78
N ARG A 87 15.48 -0.59 -12.99
CA ARG A 87 15.72 -1.96 -13.47
C ARG A 87 14.50 -2.47 -14.25
N ARG A 88 13.31 -2.38 -13.65
CA ARG A 88 12.07 -2.87 -14.25
C ARG A 88 11.68 -2.10 -15.50
N LEU A 89 11.87 -0.78 -15.50
CA LEU A 89 11.60 0.07 -16.66
C LEU A 89 12.52 -0.29 -17.84
N VAL A 90 13.81 -0.48 -17.58
CA VAL A 90 14.77 -0.89 -18.62
C VAL A 90 14.41 -2.25 -19.20
N GLU A 91 14.09 -3.24 -18.35
CA GLU A 91 13.62 -4.56 -18.80
C GLU A 91 12.45 -4.45 -19.78
N ILE A 92 11.41 -3.69 -19.43
CA ILE A 92 10.22 -3.50 -20.27
C ILE A 92 10.56 -2.81 -21.59
N VAL A 93 11.44 -1.79 -21.57
CA VAL A 93 11.85 -1.07 -22.77
C VAL A 93 12.67 -1.96 -23.72
N GLU A 94 13.58 -2.78 -23.18
CA GLU A 94 14.35 -3.72 -23.98
C GLU A 94 13.48 -4.85 -24.56
N GLU A 95 12.54 -5.39 -23.79
CA GLU A 95 11.54 -6.34 -24.30
C GLU A 95 10.73 -5.74 -25.45
N ALA A 96 10.24 -4.50 -25.31
CA ALA A 96 9.46 -3.81 -26.34
C ALA A 96 10.25 -3.59 -27.64
N LYS A 97 11.55 -3.27 -27.56
CA LYS A 97 12.41 -3.12 -28.75
C LYS A 97 12.53 -4.43 -29.55
N ALA A 98 12.57 -5.57 -28.87
CA ALA A 98 12.63 -6.88 -29.52
C ALA A 98 11.36 -7.19 -30.35
N TYR A 99 10.20 -6.63 -30.00
CA TYR A 99 8.97 -6.77 -30.78
C TYR A 99 8.89 -5.83 -32.00
N GLY A 100 9.61 -4.70 -31.98
CA GLY A 100 9.59 -3.68 -33.04
C GLY A 100 10.54 -3.92 -34.21
N THR A 101 11.27 -5.05 -34.21
CA THR A 101 12.23 -5.43 -35.28
C THR A 101 11.67 -6.46 -36.26
N CYS A 102 10.34 -6.64 -36.29
CA CYS A 102 9.65 -7.45 -37.31
C CYS A 102 9.26 -6.61 -38.54
#